data_AF-A0A2R6C426-F1
#
_entry.id   AF-A0A2R6C426-F1
#
_cell.length_a   1.000
_cell.length_b   1.000
_cell.length_c   1.000
_cell.angle_alpha   90.00
_cell.angle_beta   90.00
_cell.angle_gamma   90.00
#
_symmetry.space_group_name_H-M   'P 1'
#
loop_
_entity.id
_entity.type
_entity.pdbx_description
1 polymer ?
#
loop_
_entity_poly.entity_id
_entity_poly.type
_entity_poly.pdbx_seq_one_letter_code
_entity_poly.pdbx_strand_id
1 'polypeptide(L)'
;ARKHALSDLEDCHYAIESTDSQGDCKSWSVDPNAKKVLVQIPSDIVALKRVDLKAAQRWRLATREVFEEYFKAGYAALAFLKLNGRLYYVLAKAQLPENVFSE
;
A
#
# COMPACT_ATOMS: atom_id res chain seq x y z
N ALA A 1 1.86 3.49 25.43
CA ALA A 1 2.45 3.26 24.09
C ALA A 1 1.43 2.73 23.06
N ARG A 2 0.83 1.54 23.28
CA ARG A 2 0.00 0.84 22.25
C ARG A 2 -1.31 1.52 21.82
N LYS A 3 -1.94 2.34 22.68
CA LYS A 3 -3.19 3.06 22.36
C LYS A 3 -3.00 4.24 21.39
N HIS A 4 -1.83 4.87 21.37
CA HIS A 4 -1.57 6.04 20.51
C HIS A 4 -1.26 5.65 19.05
N ALA A 5 -0.64 4.48 18.84
CA ALA A 5 -0.35 3.97 17.50
C ALA A 5 -1.61 3.53 16.72
N LEU A 6 -2.71 3.25 17.42
CA LEU A 6 -3.98 2.85 16.80
C LEU A 6 -4.83 4.06 16.38
N SER A 7 -4.80 5.16 17.13
CA SER A 7 -5.45 6.42 16.74
C SER A 7 -4.83 7.03 15.48
N ASP A 8 -3.52 6.82 15.28
CA ASP A 8 -2.81 7.25 14.06
C ASP A 8 -3.23 6.49 12.78
N LEU A 9 -3.97 5.39 12.91
CA LEU A 9 -4.44 4.57 11.78
C LEU A 9 -5.87 4.91 11.36
N GLU A 10 -6.63 5.66 12.17
CA GLU A 10 -8.00 6.07 11.86
C GLU A 10 -8.07 7.07 10.69
N ASP A 11 -6.98 7.84 10.49
CA ASP A 11 -6.85 8.83 9.41
C ASP A 11 -6.05 8.34 8.19
N CYS A 12 -5.84 7.03 8.04
CA CYS A 12 -5.10 6.48 6.90
C CYS A 12 -6.00 6.33 5.66
N HIS A 13 -5.48 6.73 4.50
CA HIS A 13 -6.13 6.46 3.22
C HIS A 13 -5.80 5.05 2.74
N TYR A 14 -6.82 4.22 2.49
CA TYR A 14 -6.64 2.87 1.94
C TYR A 14 -6.66 2.93 0.42
N ALA A 15 -5.47 2.98 -0.19
CA ALA A 15 -5.36 3.11 -1.65
C ALA A 15 -5.71 1.81 -2.37
N ILE A 16 -5.37 0.66 -1.79
CA ILE A 16 -5.81 -0.66 -2.26
C ILE A 16 -6.35 -1.41 -1.05
N GLU A 17 -7.61 -1.82 -1.16
CA GLU A 17 -8.23 -2.77 -0.24
C GLU A 17 -8.94 -3.86 -1.03
N SER A 18 -8.53 -5.10 -0.77
CA SER A 18 -9.24 -6.28 -1.27
C SER A 18 -10.24 -6.72 -0.22
N THR A 19 -11.49 -6.90 -0.64
CA THR A 19 -12.55 -7.42 0.24
C THR A 19 -12.44 -8.93 0.44
N ASP A 20 -11.73 -9.63 -0.44
CA ASP A 20 -11.56 -11.07 -0.38
C ASP A 20 -10.27 -11.51 0.32
N SER A 21 -10.26 -12.76 0.78
CA SER A 21 -9.11 -13.39 1.41
C SER A 21 -7.97 -13.69 0.43
N GLN A 22 -8.20 -13.56 -0.88
CA GLN A 22 -7.25 -13.88 -1.93
C GLN A 22 -6.39 -12.67 -2.32
N GLY A 23 -6.86 -11.45 -2.05
CA GLY A 23 -6.13 -10.22 -2.34
C GLY A 23 -6.37 -9.68 -3.75
N ASP A 24 -7.51 -10.00 -4.38
CA ASP A 24 -7.85 -9.41 -5.69
C ASP A 24 -8.14 -7.91 -5.53
N CYS A 25 -7.39 -7.08 -6.27
CA CYS A 25 -7.58 -5.64 -6.31
C CYS A 25 -8.53 -5.30 -7.45
N LYS A 26 -9.82 -5.12 -7.11
CA LYS A 26 -10.87 -4.76 -8.09
C LYS A 26 -10.98 -3.24 -8.32
N SER A 27 -10.53 -2.44 -7.35
CA SER A 27 -10.54 -0.99 -7.42
C SER A 27 -9.45 -0.42 -6.53
N TRP A 28 -8.92 0.74 -6.89
CA TRP A 28 -7.95 1.49 -6.11
C TRP A 28 -8.25 2.99 -6.19
N SER A 29 -7.75 3.77 -5.24
CA SER A 29 -7.94 5.23 -5.21
C SER A 29 -6.71 5.97 -4.67
N VAL A 30 -6.53 7.21 -5.09
CA VAL A 30 -5.40 8.07 -4.68
C VAL A 30 -5.94 9.33 -4.01
N ASP A 31 -5.38 9.65 -2.85
CA ASP A 31 -5.56 10.90 -2.13
C ASP A 31 -4.18 11.55 -1.90
N PRO A 32 -3.79 12.56 -2.70
CA PRO A 32 -2.47 13.19 -2.59
C PRO A 32 -2.27 13.98 -1.29
N ASN A 33 -3.33 14.21 -0.51
CA ASN A 33 -3.28 14.94 0.77
C ASN A 33 -3.28 14.02 1.99
N ALA A 34 -3.43 12.71 1.81
CA ALA A 34 -3.45 11.75 2.90
C ALA A 34 -2.13 11.77 3.70
N LYS A 35 -2.18 11.91 5.03
CA LYS A 35 -0.94 11.89 5.85
C LYS A 35 -0.20 10.56 5.73
N LYS A 36 -0.95 9.46 5.66
CA LYS A 36 -0.47 8.09 5.51
C LYS A 36 -1.41 7.35 4.56
N VAL A 37 -0.81 6.45 3.79
CA VAL A 37 -1.50 5.64 2.80
C VAL A 37 -1.18 4.18 3.06
N LEU A 38 -2.22 3.35 3.03
CA LEU A 38 -2.12 1.90 3.17
C LEU A 38 -2.41 1.22 1.83
N VAL A 39 -1.52 0.34 1.41
CA VAL A 39 -1.67 -0.47 0.20
C VAL A 39 -1.67 -1.93 0.62
N GLN A 40 -2.82 -2.61 0.54
CA GLN A 40 -2.94 -3.99 0.98
C GLN A 40 -2.06 -4.93 0.14
N ILE A 41 -1.39 -5.84 0.83
CA ILE A 41 -0.57 -6.91 0.27
C ILE A 41 -1.37 -8.23 0.37
N PRO A 42 -1.50 -9.00 -0.73
CA PRO A 42 -2.07 -10.33 -0.70
C PRO A 42 -1.34 -11.19 0.32
N SER A 43 -2.10 -11.94 1.11
CA SER A 43 -1.56 -12.82 2.17
C SER A 43 -0.58 -13.86 1.62
N ASP A 44 -0.84 -14.36 0.41
CA ASP A 44 0.05 -15.24 -0.34
C ASP A 44 -0.06 -14.96 -1.86
N ILE A 45 0.85 -14.14 -2.37
CA ILE A 45 0.92 -13.81 -3.79
C ILE A 45 1.28 -15.02 -4.67
N VAL A 46 1.95 -16.04 -4.13
CA VAL A 46 2.33 -17.24 -4.87
C VAL A 46 1.11 -18.13 -5.04
N ALA A 47 0.32 -18.34 -3.98
CA ALA A 47 -0.95 -19.04 -4.05
C ALA A 47 -1.94 -18.32 -4.98
N LEU A 48 -2.05 -16.98 -4.88
CA LEU A 48 -2.91 -16.18 -5.76
C LEU A 48 -2.58 -16.40 -7.23
N LYS A 49 -1.30 -16.36 -7.61
CA LYS A 49 -0.88 -16.64 -9.00
C LYS A 49 -1.30 -18.01 -9.51
N ARG A 50 -1.30 -19.04 -8.63
CA ARG A 50 -1.66 -20.41 -9.00
C ARG A 50 -3.15 -20.57 -9.24
N VAL A 51 -3.97 -19.88 -8.44
CA VAL A 51 -5.43 -19.98 -8.48
C VAL A 51 -6.03 -19.02 -9.52
N ASP A 52 -5.56 -17.77 -9.55
CA ASP A 52 -5.99 -16.75 -10.51
C ASP A 52 -4.83 -15.82 -10.89
N LEU A 53 -4.18 -16.14 -12.01
CA LEU A 53 -3.09 -15.33 -12.56
C LEU A 53 -3.53 -13.90 -12.89
N LYS A 54 -4.78 -13.72 -13.34
CA LYS A 54 -5.29 -12.39 -13.70
C LYS A 54 -5.49 -11.53 -12.45
N ALA A 55 -5.96 -12.11 -11.34
CA ALA A 55 -6.03 -11.41 -10.05
C ALA A 55 -4.63 -10.98 -9.57
N ALA A 56 -3.66 -11.88 -9.63
CA ALA A 56 -2.28 -11.57 -9.27
C ALA A 56 -1.66 -10.47 -10.16
N GLN A 57 -2.04 -10.41 -11.43
CA GLN A 57 -1.61 -9.36 -12.35
C GLN A 57 -2.31 -8.03 -12.06
N ARG A 58 -3.64 -8.03 -11.86
CA ARG A 58 -4.41 -6.83 -11.49
C ARG A 58 -3.84 -6.16 -10.24
N TRP A 59 -3.57 -6.94 -9.19
CA TRP A 59 -2.96 -6.41 -7.98
C TRP A 59 -1.58 -5.78 -8.23
N ARG A 60 -0.73 -6.40 -9.05
CA ARG A 60 0.59 -5.83 -9.39
C ARG A 60 0.47 -4.51 -10.14
N LEU A 61 -0.42 -4.45 -11.14
CA LEU A 61 -0.62 -3.25 -11.94
C LEU A 61 -1.19 -2.12 -11.08
N ALA A 62 -2.22 -2.39 -10.29
CA ALA A 62 -2.79 -1.42 -9.36
C ALA A 62 -1.76 -0.92 -8.34
N THR A 63 -0.97 -1.82 -7.75
CA THR A 63 0.09 -1.44 -6.78
C THR A 63 1.13 -0.54 -7.45
N ARG A 64 1.52 -0.85 -8.69
CA ARG A 64 2.44 -0.03 -9.47
C ARG A 64 1.86 1.37 -9.71
N GLU A 65 0.64 1.45 -10.22
CA GLU A 65 -0.04 2.72 -10.50
C GLU A 65 -0.15 3.58 -9.23
N VAL A 66 -0.61 2.98 -8.13
CA VAL A 66 -0.69 3.65 -6.83
C VAL A 66 0.68 4.17 -6.37
N PHE A 67 1.72 3.35 -6.45
CA PHE A 67 3.07 3.75 -6.03
C PHE A 67 3.60 4.89 -6.91
N GLU A 68 3.44 4.81 -8.22
CA GLU A 68 3.88 5.86 -9.15
C GLU A 68 3.20 7.20 -8.84
N GLU A 69 1.89 7.22 -8.60
CA GLU A 69 1.17 8.44 -8.26
C GLU A 69 1.62 9.04 -6.92
N TYR A 70 1.79 8.20 -5.90
CA TYR A 70 2.24 8.67 -4.59
C TYR A 70 3.71 9.11 -4.60
N PHE A 71 4.58 8.43 -5.33
CA PHE A 71 5.99 8.83 -5.46
C PHE A 71 6.13 10.17 -6.18
N LYS A 72 5.35 10.42 -7.25
CA LYS A 72 5.27 11.74 -7.88
C LYS A 72 4.79 12.82 -6.91
N ALA A 73 3.91 12.46 -5.97
CA ALA A 73 3.40 13.36 -4.93
C ALA A 73 4.35 13.52 -3.71
N GLY A 74 5.57 12.96 -3.77
CA GLY A 74 6.59 13.09 -2.72
C GLY A 74 6.46 12.11 -1.55
N TYR A 75 5.71 11.02 -1.74
CA TYR A 75 5.61 9.94 -0.77
C TYR A 75 6.74 8.92 -0.99
N ALA A 76 7.08 8.19 0.08
CA ALA A 76 7.91 7.01 0.02
C ALA A 76 7.22 5.85 0.75
N ALA A 77 7.51 4.62 0.36
CA ALA A 77 7.12 3.43 1.11
C ALA A 77 8.08 3.25 2.31
N LEU A 78 7.57 3.40 3.52
CA LEU A 78 8.38 3.51 4.74
C LEU A 78 8.40 2.23 5.57
N ALA A 79 7.30 1.48 5.57
CA ALA A 79 7.14 0.34 6.46
C ALA A 79 6.13 -0.69 5.93
N PHE A 80 6.12 -1.83 6.62
CA PHE A 80 5.07 -2.84 6.53
C PHE A 80 4.25 -2.86 7.81
N LEU A 81 2.93 -2.94 7.68
CA LEU A 81 2.00 -3.02 8.80
C LEU A 81 1.19 -4.30 8.70
N LYS A 82 1.08 -5.03 9.84
CA LYS A 82 0.11 -6.12 9.99
C LYS A 82 -1.07 -5.64 10.83
N LEU A 83 -2.25 -5.55 10.23
CA LEU A 83 -3.48 -5.10 10.88
C LEU A 83 -4.59 -6.12 10.62
N ASN A 84 -5.23 -6.61 11.68
CA ASN A 84 -6.33 -7.59 11.60
C ASN A 84 -6.02 -8.82 10.71
N GLY A 85 -4.79 -9.31 10.76
CA GLY A 85 -4.34 -10.46 9.97
C GLY A 85 -3.97 -10.15 8.52
N ARG A 86 -4.16 -8.91 8.06
CA ARG A 86 -3.80 -8.43 6.72
C ARG A 86 -2.48 -7.66 6.76
N LEU A 87 -1.73 -7.70 5.65
CA LEU A 87 -0.47 -7.00 5.49
C LEU A 87 -0.66 -5.78 4.59
N TYR A 88 0.04 -4.70 4.89
CA TYR A 88 -0.03 -3.44 4.15
C TYR A 88 1.37 -2.85 3.98
N TYR A 89 1.62 -2.21 2.83
CA TYR A 89 2.65 -1.17 2.75
C TYR A 89 2.11 0.10 3.40
N VAL A 90 2.99 0.83 4.08
CA VAL A 90 2.72 2.16 4.61
C VAL A 90 3.51 3.18 3.79
N LEU A 91 2.79 4.09 3.12
CA LEU A 91 3.37 5.21 2.39
C LEU A 91 3.08 6.51 3.15
N ALA A 92 4.04 7.42 3.18
CA ALA A 92 3.87 8.77 3.71
C ALA A 92 4.80 9.75 3.00
N LYS A 93 4.50 11.05 3.06
CA LYS A 93 5.42 12.08 2.55
C LYS A 93 6.77 11.96 3.23
N ALA A 94 7.83 11.86 2.43
CA ALA A 94 9.19 11.76 2.91
C ALA A 94 10.00 12.93 2.38
N GLN A 95 10.70 13.62 3.27
CA GLN A 95 11.79 14.50 2.85
C GLN A 95 13.00 13.62 2.58
N LEU A 96 13.20 13.28 1.31
CA LEU A 96 14.41 12.63 0.86
C LEU A 96 15.47 13.72 0.63
N PRO A 97 16.71 13.53 1.11
CA PRO A 97 17.80 14.44 0.77
C PRO A 97 18.07 14.39 -0.74
N GLU A 98 18.49 15.51 -1.35
CA GLU A 98 18.64 15.62 -2.81
C GLU A 98 19.54 14.55 -3.43
N ASN A 99 20.50 14.02 -2.67
CA ASN A 99 21.49 13.06 -3.12
C ASN A 99 21.09 11.59 -2.95
N VAL A 100 19.84 11.27 -2.54
CA VAL A 100 19.45 9.88 -2.24
C VAL A 100 19.52 8.95 -3.46
N PHE A 101 19.48 9.50 -4.68
CA PHE A 101 19.58 8.77 -5.94
C PHE A 101 20.74 9.24 -6.83
N SER A 102 21.67 10.05 -6.30
CA SER A 102 22.85 10.46 -7.04
C SER A 102 23.94 9.40 -6.89
N GLU A 103 24.36 8.82 -8.02
CA GLU A 103 25.54 7.92 -8.13
C GLU A 103 26.87 8.66 -7.95
#